data_AF-A0A1J7CX96-F1
#
_entry.id   AF-A0A1J7CX96-F1
#
_cell.length_a   1.000
_cell.length_b   1.000
_cell.length_c   1.000
_cell.angle_alpha   90.00
_cell.angle_beta   90.00
_cell.angle_gamma   90.00
#
_symmetry.space_group_name_H-M   'P 1'
#
loop_
_entity.id
_entity.type
_entity.pdbx_description
1 polymer ?
#
loop_
_entity_poly.entity_id
_entity_poly.type
_entity_poly.pdbx_seq_one_letter_code
_entity_poly.pdbx_strand_id
1 'polypeptide(L)'
;MDGTRFVASILALAKKHRANIVSRPIILTQENVPAIFDNNRTFYTRLLGERSVELREVTYGTMISVLPRFSGDDEVEMALTIEDGGEVARQHRNPGPDDLPEVGRTHISTVARVPRGKSLLIGGYTRDEIRDNRGRLPGLGSIPLIGGLFRHRVMYSKC
;
A
#
# COMPACT_ATOMS: atom_id res chain seq x y z
N MET A 1 -48.43 -23.15 -17.52
CA MET A 1 -48.06 -21.91 -16.81
C MET A 1 -47.00 -22.30 -15.80
N ASP A 2 -45.73 -22.20 -16.18
CA ASP A 2 -44.62 -22.65 -15.35
C ASP A 2 -44.30 -21.61 -14.27
N GLY A 3 -44.41 -22.05 -13.03
CA GLY A 3 -44.17 -21.25 -11.83
C GLY A 3 -42.69 -20.95 -11.65
N THR A 4 -42.42 -19.75 -11.15
CA THR A 4 -41.09 -19.30 -10.75
C THR A 4 -40.50 -20.24 -9.69
N ARG A 5 -39.40 -20.92 -10.03
CA ARG A 5 -38.66 -21.80 -9.10
C ARG A 5 -37.58 -20.99 -8.39
N PHE A 6 -37.49 -21.16 -7.07
CA PHE A 6 -36.43 -20.55 -6.27
C PHE A 6 -35.12 -21.31 -6.46
N VAL A 7 -34.04 -20.58 -6.71
CA VAL A 7 -32.68 -21.11 -6.80
C VAL A 7 -31.87 -20.53 -5.64
N ALA A 8 -31.23 -21.41 -4.87
CA ALA A 8 -30.32 -21.02 -3.79
C ALA A 8 -28.90 -21.44 -4.17
N SER A 9 -27.93 -20.53 -3.99
CA SER A 9 -26.51 -20.81 -4.19
C SER A 9 -25.78 -20.66 -2.87
N ILE A 10 -25.02 -21.68 -2.48
CA ILE A 10 -24.22 -21.70 -1.26
C ILE A 10 -22.76 -21.53 -1.67
N LEU A 11 -22.13 -20.47 -1.19
CA LEU A 11 -20.72 -20.19 -1.41
C LEU A 11 -20.00 -20.11 -0.05
N ALA A 12 -18.97 -20.93 0.12
CA ALA A 12 -18.08 -20.87 1.29
C ALA A 12 -16.64 -20.84 0.78
N LEU A 13 -15.91 -19.75 1.05
CA LEU A 13 -14.53 -19.57 0.63
C LEU A 13 -13.71 -18.98 1.78
N ALA A 14 -12.67 -19.71 2.21
CA ALA A 14 -11.66 -19.21 3.12
C ALA A 14 -10.37 -18.97 2.34
N LYS A 15 -9.88 -17.73 2.30
CA LYS A 15 -8.67 -17.36 1.56
C LYS A 15 -7.69 -16.63 2.46
N LYS A 16 -6.47 -17.16 2.57
CA LYS A 16 -5.37 -16.53 3.28
C LYS A 16 -4.42 -15.93 2.26
N HIS A 17 -4.15 -14.63 2.40
CA HIS A 17 -3.18 -13.92 1.57
C HIS A 17 -2.02 -13.44 2.44
N ARG A 18 -0.80 -13.70 1.99
CA ARG A 18 0.43 -13.17 2.59
C ARG A 18 1.30 -12.67 1.47
N ALA A 19 1.70 -11.42 1.54
CA ALA A 19 2.64 -10.81 0.62
C ALA A 19 3.75 -10.17 1.45
N ASN A 20 5.00 -10.45 1.11
CA ASN A 20 6.16 -9.81 1.72
C ASN A 20 6.88 -9.05 0.62
N ILE A 21 7.00 -7.73 0.75
CA ILE A 21 7.78 -6.89 -0.15
C ILE A 21 9.05 -6.48 0.60
N VAL A 22 10.22 -6.76 0.02
CA VAL A 22 11.52 -6.41 0.61
C VAL A 22 12.34 -5.67 -0.42
N SER A 23 12.53 -4.38 -0.21
CA SER A 23 13.38 -3.52 -1.04
C SER A 23 14.72 -3.27 -0.35
N ARG A 24 15.83 -3.39 -1.10
CA ARG A 24 17.20 -3.14 -0.60
C ARG A 24 18.02 -2.34 -1.61
N PRO A 25 17.82 -1.01 -1.68
CA PRO A 25 18.67 -0.14 -2.49
C PRO A 25 20.08 -0.05 -1.89
N ILE A 26 21.10 0.01 -2.75
CA ILE A 26 22.51 0.15 -2.37
C ILE A 26 23.08 1.31 -3.18
N ILE A 27 23.71 2.27 -2.49
CA ILE A 27 24.37 3.42 -3.10
C ILE A 27 25.80 3.52 -2.55
N LEU A 28 26.74 3.91 -3.42
CA LEU A 28 28.13 4.16 -3.06
C LEU A 28 28.44 5.63 -3.30
N THR A 29 29.05 6.29 -2.33
CA THR A 29 29.48 7.69 -2.44
C THR A 29 30.76 7.92 -1.65
N GLN A 30 31.38 9.07 -1.88
CA GLN A 30 32.54 9.54 -1.13
C GLN A 30 32.11 10.27 0.14
N GLU A 31 33.06 10.47 1.05
CA GLU A 31 32.83 11.26 2.27
C GLU A 31 32.45 12.70 1.92
N ASN A 32 31.46 13.26 2.62
CA ASN A 32 30.95 14.62 2.42
C ASN A 32 30.39 14.90 1.01
N VAL A 33 30.10 13.85 0.23
CA VAL A 33 29.48 13.96 -1.10
C VAL A 33 28.05 13.44 -1.04
N PRO A 34 27.03 14.29 -1.31
CA PRO A 34 25.64 13.86 -1.34
C PRO A 34 25.42 12.89 -2.50
N ALA A 35 24.63 11.85 -2.26
CA ALA A 35 24.29 10.86 -3.26
C ALA A 35 22.80 10.55 -3.23
N ILE A 36 22.22 10.43 -4.42
CA ILE A 36 20.78 10.25 -4.61
C ILE A 36 20.55 8.98 -5.42
N PHE A 37 19.68 8.13 -4.91
CA PHE A 37 19.09 7.00 -5.61
C PHE A 37 17.61 7.31 -5.84
N ASP A 38 17.16 7.23 -7.09
CA ASP A 38 15.77 7.48 -7.46
C ASP A 38 15.26 6.36 -8.37
N ASN A 39 14.24 5.66 -7.89
CA ASN A 39 13.51 4.66 -8.66
C ASN A 39 12.03 4.99 -8.58
N ASN A 40 11.57 5.77 -9.55
CA ASN A 40 10.20 6.25 -9.63
C ASN A 40 9.47 5.77 -10.88
N ARG A 41 8.15 5.87 -10.80
CA ARG A 41 7.21 5.64 -11.89
C ARG A 41 6.25 6.81 -11.95
N THR A 42 6.02 7.31 -13.16
CA THR A 42 5.13 8.43 -13.40
C THR A 42 3.87 7.93 -14.10
N PHE A 43 2.70 8.22 -13.51
CA PHE A 43 1.43 7.95 -14.13
C PHE A 43 0.85 9.23 -14.73
N TYR A 44 0.39 9.15 -15.97
CA TYR A 44 -0.26 10.26 -16.68
C TYR A 44 -1.77 10.05 -16.70
N THR A 45 -2.52 11.00 -16.12
CA THR A 45 -3.98 11.03 -16.23
C THR A 45 -4.42 12.12 -17.21
N ARG A 46 -5.48 11.83 -17.98
CA ARG A 46 -6.12 12.79 -18.88
C ARG A 46 -7.30 13.40 -18.15
N LEU A 47 -7.23 14.70 -17.84
CA LEU A 47 -8.38 15.42 -17.34
C LEU A 47 -9.20 15.89 -18.55
N LEU A 48 -10.42 15.37 -18.69
CA LEU A 48 -11.38 15.83 -19.70
C LEU A 48 -11.96 17.18 -19.25
N GLY A 49 -11.31 18.28 -19.66
CA GLY A 49 -11.85 19.63 -19.53
C GLY A 49 -12.64 20.05 -20.77
N GLU A 50 -13.77 20.72 -20.59
CA GLU A 50 -14.72 21.09 -21.66
C GLU A 50 -14.13 22.07 -22.71
N ARG A 51 -12.97 22.68 -22.43
CA ARG A 51 -12.25 23.59 -23.34
C ARG A 51 -10.73 23.40 -23.42
N SER A 52 -10.13 22.57 -22.55
CA SER A 52 -8.70 22.30 -22.53
C SER A 52 -8.42 20.93 -21.92
N VAL A 53 -7.58 20.12 -22.57
CA VAL A 53 -7.09 18.85 -22.03
C VAL A 53 -5.75 19.14 -21.35
N GLU A 54 -5.67 18.94 -20.03
CA GLU A 54 -4.42 19.01 -19.27
C GLU A 54 -4.00 17.60 -18.86
N LEU A 55 -2.73 17.25 -19.12
CA LEU A 55 -2.12 16.03 -18.64
C LEU A 55 -1.55 16.30 -17.24
N ARG A 56 -2.09 15.64 -16.21
CA ARG A 56 -1.52 15.70 -14.86
C ARG A 56 -0.71 14.44 -14.61
N GLU A 57 0.48 14.62 -14.07
CA GLU A 57 1.36 13.51 -13.70
C GLU A 57 1.39 13.29 -12.19
N VAL A 58 1.40 12.02 -11.79
CA VAL A 58 1.60 11.59 -10.41
C VAL A 58 2.78 10.63 -10.38
N THR A 59 3.89 11.05 -9.78
CA THR A 59 5.10 10.26 -9.62
C THR A 59 5.07 9.53 -8.28
N TYR A 60 5.46 8.26 -8.25
CA TYR A 60 5.61 7.49 -7.03
C TYR A 60 6.77 6.51 -7.17
N GLY A 61 7.41 6.18 -6.05
CA GLY A 61 8.52 5.23 -6.05
C GLY A 61 9.41 5.45 -4.84
N THR A 62 10.61 4.88 -4.90
CA THR A 62 11.57 4.93 -3.82
C THR A 62 12.68 5.93 -4.16
N MET A 63 12.83 6.97 -3.35
CA MET A 63 13.93 7.92 -3.41
C MET A 63 14.72 7.88 -2.11
N ILE A 64 16.04 7.81 -2.21
CA ILE A 64 16.96 7.90 -1.07
C ILE A 64 18.00 8.96 -1.36
N SER A 65 18.14 9.91 -0.45
CA SER A 65 19.23 10.87 -0.43
C SER A 65 20.05 10.65 0.82
N VAL A 66 21.37 10.59 0.67
CA VAL A 66 22.31 10.39 1.77
C VAL A 66 23.49 11.35 1.67
N LEU A 67 23.88 11.92 2.80
CA LEU A 67 25.15 12.64 2.96
C LEU A 67 25.93 11.99 4.10
N PRO A 68 26.96 11.18 3.80
CA PRO A 68 27.77 10.53 4.81
C PRO A 68 28.97 11.39 5.22
N ARG A 69 29.39 11.25 6.49
CA ARG A 69 30.66 11.76 7.03
C ARG A 69 31.25 10.76 8.01
N PHE A 70 32.58 10.69 8.09
CA PHE A 70 33.22 9.91 9.15
C PHE A 70 33.14 10.70 10.46
N SER A 71 32.76 10.03 11.55
CA SER A 71 32.86 10.56 12.90
C SER A 71 34.14 10.05 13.57
N GLY A 72 34.51 10.64 14.72
CA GLY A 72 35.49 10.00 15.60
C GLY A 72 35.02 8.60 16.00
N ASP A 73 35.96 7.70 16.32
CA ASP A 73 35.71 6.33 16.78
C ASP A 73 35.18 5.31 15.73
N ASP A 74 35.58 5.42 14.45
CA ASP A 74 35.23 4.45 13.37
C ASP A 74 33.70 4.32 13.14
N GLU A 75 32.97 5.40 13.41
CA GLU A 75 31.54 5.52 13.15
C GLU A 75 31.27 6.33 11.88
N VAL A 76 30.20 5.97 11.17
CA VAL A 76 29.72 6.72 10.01
C VAL A 76 28.43 7.43 10.42
N GLU A 77 28.44 8.76 10.32
CA GLU A 77 27.24 9.56 10.49
C GLU A 77 26.65 9.90 9.12
N MET A 78 25.33 9.77 9.00
CA MET A 78 24.61 9.93 7.74
C MET A 78 23.38 10.81 7.97
N ALA A 79 23.28 11.90 7.22
CA ALA A 79 22.00 12.57 7.02
C ALA A 79 21.24 11.84 5.93
N LEU A 80 20.04 11.34 6.25
CA LEU A 80 19.26 10.43 5.43
C LEU A 80 17.87 11.01 5.18
N THR A 81 17.48 11.06 3.92
CA THR A 81 16.11 11.33 3.48
C THR A 81 15.64 10.16 2.64
N ILE A 82 14.58 9.49 3.08
CA ILE A 82 13.98 8.34 2.41
C ILE A 82 12.53 8.68 2.10
N GLU A 83 12.15 8.57 0.83
CA GLU A 83 10.77 8.58 0.39
C GLU A 83 10.47 7.22 -0.24
N ASP A 84 9.38 6.58 0.20
CA ASP A 84 8.90 5.35 -0.39
C ASP A 84 7.41 5.48 -0.69
N GLY A 85 7.10 5.50 -1.98
CA GLY A 85 5.76 5.66 -2.54
C GLY A 85 5.30 4.42 -3.27
N GLY A 86 4.09 3.96 -2.98
CA GLY A 86 3.46 2.82 -3.64
C GLY A 86 2.00 3.10 -4.00
N GLU A 87 1.54 2.43 -5.05
CA GLU A 87 0.12 2.46 -5.42
C GLU A 87 -0.70 1.73 -4.34
N VAL A 88 -1.70 2.43 -3.78
CA VAL A 88 -2.67 1.82 -2.88
C VAL A 88 -3.75 1.20 -3.74
N ALA A 89 -3.68 -0.11 -3.93
CA ALA A 89 -4.66 -0.84 -4.71
C ALA A 89 -6.09 -0.59 -4.20
N ARG A 90 -6.90 0.13 -4.98
CA ARG A 90 -8.33 0.29 -4.75
C ARG A 90 -9.06 -0.95 -5.26
N GLN A 91 -9.94 -1.52 -4.44
CA GLN A 91 -10.89 -2.55 -4.87
C GLN A 91 -12.09 -1.90 -5.58
N HIS A 92 -11.87 -1.19 -6.68
CA HIS A 92 -12.98 -0.74 -7.52
C HIS A 92 -13.38 -1.87 -8.48
N ARG A 93 -14.68 -2.19 -8.48
CA ARG A 93 -15.27 -3.30 -9.24
C ARG A 93 -15.41 -3.00 -10.75
N ASN A 94 -15.18 -1.75 -11.13
CA ASN A 94 -15.15 -1.23 -12.51
C ASN A 94 -14.29 0.04 -12.53
N PRO A 95 -12.97 -0.04 -12.80
CA PRO A 95 -12.19 1.16 -13.06
C PRO A 95 -12.66 1.76 -14.38
N GLY A 96 -13.26 2.95 -14.31
CA GLY A 96 -13.54 3.75 -15.50
C GLY A 96 -12.25 4.41 -16.03
N PRO A 97 -12.29 5.01 -17.23
CA PRO A 97 -11.15 5.76 -17.78
C PRO A 97 -10.70 6.98 -16.94
N ASP A 98 -11.49 7.38 -15.93
CA ASP A 98 -11.24 8.48 -15.00
C ASP A 98 -10.79 8.04 -13.58
N ASP A 99 -10.51 6.76 -13.33
CA ASP A 99 -10.07 6.32 -12.00
C ASP A 99 -8.63 6.80 -11.72
N LEU A 100 -8.50 7.76 -10.79
CA LEU A 100 -7.21 8.34 -10.40
C LEU A 100 -6.50 7.43 -9.39
N PRO A 101 -5.21 7.11 -9.58
CA PRO A 101 -4.49 6.27 -8.65
C PRO A 101 -4.33 6.98 -7.30
N GLU A 102 -4.62 6.26 -6.21
CA GLU A 102 -4.28 6.69 -4.87
C GLU A 102 -2.87 6.21 -4.55
N VAL A 103 -1.97 7.15 -4.25
CA VAL A 103 -0.58 6.85 -3.92
C VAL A 103 -0.36 7.08 -2.43
N GLY A 104 0.08 6.03 -1.74
CA GLY A 104 0.57 6.13 -0.37
C GLY A 104 2.05 6.48 -0.39
N ARG A 105 2.47 7.45 0.43
CA ARG A 105 3.87 7.86 0.56
C ARG A 105 4.32 7.78 2.00
N THR A 106 5.51 7.24 2.22
CA THR A 106 6.22 7.25 3.48
C THR A 106 7.44 8.15 3.33
N HIS A 107 7.62 9.12 4.22
CA HIS A 107 8.77 10.02 4.19
C HIS A 107 9.48 9.98 5.54
N ILE A 108 10.80 9.80 5.51
CA ILE A 108 11.67 9.74 6.68
C ILE A 108 12.83 10.70 6.44
N SER A 109 13.05 11.63 7.35
CA SER A 109 14.21 12.53 7.35
C SER A 109 14.85 12.48 8.72
N THR A 110 16.11 12.03 8.79
CA THR A 110 16.81 11.85 10.06
C THR A 110 18.33 11.95 9.90
N VAL A 111 19.03 12.12 11.02
CA VAL A 111 20.48 11.98 11.11
C VAL A 111 20.77 10.78 12.00
N ALA A 112 21.55 9.84 11.46
CA ALA A 112 21.85 8.59 12.13
C ALA A 112 23.35 8.36 12.17
N ARG A 113 23.84 7.74 13.26
CA ARG A 113 25.23 7.33 13.40
C ARG A 113 25.32 5.82 13.61
N VAL A 114 26.20 5.16 12.86
CA VAL A 114 26.33 3.71 12.85
C VAL A 114 27.80 3.32 12.93
N PRO A 115 28.20 2.43 13.86
CA PRO A 115 29.56 1.88 13.89
C PRO A 115 29.87 1.10 12.61
N ARG A 116 31.14 1.11 12.18
CA ARG A 116 31.56 0.36 10.99
C ARG A 116 31.20 -1.12 11.07
N GLY A 117 30.60 -1.64 10.00
CA GLY A 117 30.19 -3.05 9.90
C GLY A 117 28.99 -3.44 10.77
N LYS A 118 28.33 -2.49 11.43
CA LYS A 118 27.07 -2.69 12.15
C LYS A 118 25.89 -2.17 11.34
N SER A 119 24.69 -2.41 11.84
CA SER A 119 23.44 -1.95 11.25
C SER A 119 22.63 -1.19 12.29
N LEU A 120 21.80 -0.26 11.82
CA LEU A 120 20.92 0.55 12.65
C LEU A 120 19.51 0.51 12.06
N LEU A 121 18.51 0.37 12.92
CA LEU A 121 17.11 0.50 12.54
C LEU A 121 16.72 1.98 12.54
N ILE A 122 16.43 2.53 11.37
CA ILE A 122 16.05 3.94 11.19
C ILE A 122 14.54 4.16 11.40
N GLY A 123 13.72 3.17 11.04
CA GLY A 123 12.26 3.25 11.15
C GLY A 123 11.58 1.94 10.80
N GLY A 124 10.27 1.89 11.04
CA GLY A 124 9.39 0.76 10.72
C GLY A 124 7.94 1.21 10.61
N TYR A 125 7.19 0.61 9.69
CA TYR A 125 5.78 0.88 9.46
C TYR A 125 5.01 -0.43 9.51
N THR A 126 4.01 -0.55 10.39
CA THR A 126 3.13 -1.72 10.51
C THR A 126 1.70 -1.26 10.28
N ARG A 127 0.95 -1.97 9.43
CA ARG A 127 -0.45 -1.64 9.10
C ARG A 127 -1.29 -2.91 9.09
N ASP A 128 -2.14 -3.04 10.09
CA ASP A 128 -3.16 -4.09 10.15
C ASP A 128 -4.49 -3.56 9.60
N GLU A 129 -5.12 -4.29 8.67
CA GLU A 129 -6.44 -3.94 8.14
C GLU A 129 -7.41 -5.13 8.26
N ILE A 130 -8.48 -4.94 9.04
CA ILE A 130 -9.57 -5.92 9.21
C ILE A 130 -10.84 -5.32 8.61
N ARG A 131 -11.45 -6.00 7.63
CA ARG A 131 -12.77 -5.65 7.09
C ARG A 131 -13.73 -6.83 7.29
N ASP A 132 -14.79 -6.64 8.08
CA ASP A 132 -15.87 -7.62 8.25
C ASP A 132 -17.15 -7.07 7.59
N ASN A 133 -17.57 -7.70 6.50
CA ASN A 133 -18.80 -7.34 5.81
C ASN A 133 -19.87 -8.42 6.04
N ARG A 134 -21.01 -8.02 6.62
CA ARG A 134 -22.11 -8.92 6.97
C ARG A 134 -23.39 -8.50 6.26
N GLY A 135 -23.87 -9.34 5.37
CA GLY A 135 -25.20 -9.22 4.77
C GLY A 135 -26.18 -10.17 5.46
N ARG A 136 -27.41 -9.72 5.71
CA ARG A 136 -28.50 -10.57 6.21
C ARG A 136 -29.82 -10.14 5.59
N LEU A 137 -30.71 -11.11 5.35
CA LEU A 137 -32.09 -10.81 4.99
C LEU A 137 -32.84 -10.30 6.23
N PRO A 138 -33.51 -9.12 6.16
CA PRO A 138 -34.33 -8.62 7.26
C PRO A 138 -35.47 -9.60 7.57
N GLY A 139 -35.78 -9.82 8.85
CA GLY A 139 -36.75 -10.81 9.34
C GLY A 139 -36.17 -12.23 9.46
N LEU A 140 -35.96 -12.91 8.34
CA LEU A 140 -35.54 -14.33 8.32
C LEU A 140 -34.11 -14.53 8.85
N GLY A 141 -33.23 -13.56 8.65
CA GLY A 141 -31.86 -13.62 9.15
C GLY A 141 -31.74 -13.57 10.67
N SER A 142 -32.76 -13.11 11.40
CA SER A 142 -32.71 -12.98 12.88
C SER A 142 -33.25 -14.19 13.64
N ILE A 143 -33.84 -15.17 12.97
CA ILE A 143 -34.49 -16.30 13.63
C ILE A 143 -33.43 -17.23 14.28
N PRO A 144 -33.53 -17.54 15.59
CA PRO A 144 -32.68 -18.55 16.23
C PRO A 144 -32.82 -19.91 15.51
N LEU A 145 -31.76 -20.72 15.44
CA LEU A 145 -31.66 -21.98 14.68
C LEU A 145 -31.55 -21.86 13.15
N ILE A 146 -32.47 -21.17 12.47
CA ILE A 146 -32.51 -21.17 10.98
C ILE A 146 -31.94 -19.91 10.32
N GLY A 147 -31.74 -18.83 11.08
CA GLY A 147 -31.26 -17.55 10.56
C GLY A 147 -29.85 -17.60 9.95
N GLY A 148 -29.07 -18.64 10.24
CA GLY A 148 -27.75 -18.88 9.63
C GLY A 148 -27.81 -19.12 8.12
N LEU A 149 -28.90 -19.72 7.61
CA LEU A 149 -29.08 -19.98 6.18
C LEU A 149 -29.39 -18.70 5.38
N PHE A 150 -29.80 -17.63 6.06
CA PHE A 150 -30.20 -16.36 5.45
C PHE A 150 -29.19 -15.23 5.74
N ARG A 151 -27.96 -15.59 6.15
CA ARG A 151 -26.84 -14.68 6.41
C ARG A 151 -25.70 -15.00 5.47
N HIS A 152 -24.98 -13.96 5.05
CA HIS A 152 -23.72 -14.10 4.33
C HIS A 152 -22.67 -13.21 4.99
N ARG A 153 -21.46 -13.74 5.18
CA ARG A 153 -20.36 -13.05 5.83
C ARG A 153 -19.12 -13.13 4.94
N VAL A 154 -18.50 -11.99 4.70
CA VAL A 154 -17.19 -11.90 4.05
C VAL A 154 -16.23 -11.21 5.00
N MET A 155 -15.22 -11.93 5.47
CA MET A 155 -14.13 -11.35 6.25
C MET A 155 -12.90 -11.21 5.38
N TYR A 156 -12.29 -10.04 5.41
CA TYR A 156 -10.96 -9.76 4.88
C TYR A 156 -10.04 -9.38 6.03
N SER A 157 -8.86 -10.03 6.06
CA SER A 157 -7.76 -9.68 6.95
C SER A 157 -6.54 -9.46 6.07
N LYS A 158 -5.93 -8.29 6.19
CA LYS A 158 -4.66 -7.93 5.55
C LYS A 158 -3.68 -7.58 6.68
N CYS A 159 -2.61 -8.35 6.77
CA CYS A 159 -1.46 -8.11 7.64
C CYS A 159 -0.29 -7.62 6.78
#